data_AF-A0A963RR21-F1
#
_entry.id   AF-A0A963RR21-F1
#
_cell.length_a   1.000
_cell.length_b   1.000
_cell.length_c   1.000
_cell.angle_alpha   90.00
_cell.angle_beta   90.00
_cell.angle_gamma   90.00
#
_symmetry.space_group_name_H-M   'P 1'
#
loop_
_entity.id
_entity.type
_entity.pdbx_description
1 polymer ?
#
loop_
_entity_poly.entity_id
_entity_poly.type
_entity_poly.pdbx_seq_one_letter_code
_entity_poly.pdbx_strand_id
1 'polypeptide(L)'
;QLANLRAQLAMVSQQVTLFHDTVRNNIAFGALADASDEAVRAAADAAYATNFIEALPQGFDTVLGDDGGGLSGGQRQRLAIARAILKDAPVLILDEATSALDNESEHHIQQALEHVMSGRTTIVIAHRLSTVERADSIVVMDAGAIVARGSHGQLLAQGGLYARLYHQQFAD
;
A
#
# COMPACT_ATOMS: atom_id res chain seq x y z
N GLN A 1 -2.29 -19.68 17.30
CA GLN A 1 -2.97 -19.80 15.99
C GLN A 1 -3.09 -18.43 15.30
N LEU A 2 -3.72 -17.41 15.90
CA LEU A 2 -3.86 -16.07 15.30
C LEU A 2 -2.54 -15.31 15.03
N ALA A 3 -1.56 -15.41 15.93
CA ALA A 3 -0.26 -14.75 15.74
C ALA A 3 0.50 -15.27 14.51
N ASN A 4 0.45 -16.60 14.29
CA ASN A 4 1.08 -17.22 13.13
C ASN A 4 0.41 -16.79 11.82
N LEU A 5 -0.92 -16.71 11.78
CA LEU A 5 -1.66 -16.17 10.63
C LEU A 5 -1.26 -14.71 10.34
N ARG A 6 -1.26 -13.84 11.36
CA ARG A 6 -0.90 -12.42 11.19
C ARG A 6 0.55 -12.20 10.77
N ALA A 7 1.45 -13.14 11.06
CA ALA A 7 2.82 -13.09 10.56
C ALA A 7 2.88 -13.29 9.03
N GLN A 8 1.93 -14.05 8.46
CA GLN A 8 1.84 -14.30 7.01
C GLN A 8 1.18 -13.17 6.22
N LEU A 9 0.64 -12.13 6.89
CA LEU A 9 -0.11 -11.04 6.26
C LEU A 9 0.63 -9.70 6.41
N ALA A 10 0.90 -8.99 5.32
CA ALA A 10 1.21 -7.57 5.32
C ALA A 10 -0.02 -6.76 4.91
N MET A 11 -0.16 -5.55 5.43
CA MET A 11 -1.31 -4.69 5.12
C MET A 11 -0.85 -3.25 4.94
N VAL A 12 -1.33 -2.61 3.88
CA VAL A 12 -1.24 -1.17 3.65
C VAL A 12 -2.67 -0.64 3.59
N SER A 13 -3.08 0.06 4.63
CA SER A 13 -4.43 0.62 4.76
C SER A 13 -4.52 2.02 4.14
N GLN A 14 -5.73 2.44 3.74
CA GLN A 14 -6.02 3.82 3.32
C GLN A 14 -5.59 4.83 4.39
N GLN A 15 -5.93 4.56 5.66
CA GLN A 15 -5.50 5.37 6.79
C GLN A 15 -4.26 4.73 7.41
N VAL A 16 -3.10 5.36 7.19
CA VAL A 16 -1.85 4.90 7.79
C VAL A 16 -1.79 5.34 9.24
N THR A 17 -1.72 4.36 10.14
CA THR A 17 -1.39 4.61 11.55
C THR A 17 0.13 4.74 11.71
N LEU A 18 0.56 5.90 12.19
CA LEU A 18 1.91 6.19 12.64
C LEU A 18 1.86 6.52 14.13
N PHE A 19 2.88 6.07 14.86
CA PHE A 19 2.98 6.24 16.30
C PHE A 19 3.97 7.34 16.63
N HIS A 20 3.82 7.93 17.82
CA HIS A 20 4.76 8.90 18.37
C HIS A 20 6.10 8.23 18.72
N ASP A 21 6.92 8.00 17.70
CA ASP A 21 8.20 7.31 17.74
C ASP A 21 9.03 7.72 16.51
N THR A 22 10.27 7.24 16.41
CA THR A 22 11.15 7.53 15.28
C THR A 22 10.58 7.01 13.96
N VAL A 23 11.01 7.60 12.85
CA VAL A 23 10.71 7.07 11.50
C VAL A 23 11.16 5.61 11.40
N ARG A 24 12.36 5.29 11.89
CA ARG A 24 12.88 3.91 11.97
C ARG A 24 11.88 2.97 12.64
N ASN A 25 11.42 3.30 13.84
CA ASN A 25 10.55 2.44 14.64
C ASN A 25 9.13 2.34 14.05
N ASN A 26 8.68 3.38 13.33
CA ASN A 26 7.44 3.33 12.57
C ASN A 26 7.51 2.36 11.38
N ILE A 27 8.68 2.23 10.73
CA ILE A 27 8.92 1.22 9.68
C ILE A 27 9.09 -0.17 10.32
N ALA A 28 9.95 -0.27 11.33
CA ALA A 28 10.29 -1.48 12.09
C ALA A 28 9.29 -1.77 13.23
N PHE A 29 7.99 -1.61 12.97
CA PHE A 29 6.99 -1.67 14.04
C PHE A 29 6.73 -3.09 14.57
N GLY A 30 6.54 -3.21 15.88
CA GLY A 30 6.07 -4.45 16.52
C GLY A 30 7.08 -5.59 16.39
N ALA A 31 6.68 -6.69 15.73
CA ALA A 31 7.53 -7.87 15.54
C ALA A 31 8.79 -7.61 14.67
N LEU A 32 8.89 -6.42 14.07
CA LEU A 32 10.02 -5.98 13.26
C LEU A 32 11.02 -5.11 14.04
N ALA A 33 10.80 -4.87 15.35
CA ALA A 33 11.61 -3.92 16.14
C ALA A 33 13.12 -4.21 16.12
N ASP A 34 13.47 -5.50 16.07
CA ASP A 34 14.84 -6.00 16.03
C ASP A 34 15.46 -6.01 14.62
N ALA A 35 14.77 -5.48 13.60
CA ALA A 35 15.31 -5.36 12.26
C ALA A 35 16.57 -4.48 12.26
N SER A 36 17.60 -4.93 11.52
CA SER A 36 18.84 -4.18 11.31
C SER A 36 18.58 -2.86 10.59
N ASP A 37 19.37 -1.83 10.87
CA ASP A 37 19.23 -0.52 10.23
C ASP A 37 19.43 -0.60 8.71
N GLU A 38 20.27 -1.53 8.22
CA GLU A 38 20.44 -1.81 6.79
C GLU A 38 19.13 -2.28 6.15
N ALA A 39 18.40 -3.17 6.80
CA ALA A 39 17.10 -3.68 6.32
C ALA A 39 16.04 -2.58 6.34
N VAL A 40 16.02 -1.73 7.38
CA VAL A 40 15.10 -0.58 7.46
C VAL A 40 15.37 0.41 6.33
N ARG A 41 16.64 0.73 6.06
CA ARG A 41 17.04 1.61 4.95
C ARG A 41 16.69 1.02 3.60
N ALA A 42 16.98 -0.26 3.37
CA ALA A 42 16.62 -0.94 2.12
C ALA A 42 15.10 -0.94 1.87
N ALA A 43 14.30 -1.15 2.92
CA ALA A 43 12.84 -1.09 2.82
C ALA A 43 12.34 0.34 2.54
N ALA A 44 12.97 1.36 3.14
CA ALA A 44 12.66 2.76 2.86
C ALA A 44 13.04 3.16 1.43
N ASP A 45 14.18 2.70 0.91
CA ASP A 45 14.63 2.93 -0.46
C ASP A 45 13.64 2.33 -1.46
N ALA A 46 13.26 1.06 -1.26
CA ALA A 46 12.30 0.36 -2.10
C ALA A 46 10.89 1.00 -2.06
N ALA A 47 10.57 1.70 -0.98
CA ALA A 47 9.34 2.48 -0.84
C ALA A 47 9.46 3.94 -1.32
N TYR A 48 10.60 4.33 -1.92
CA TYR A 48 10.91 5.70 -2.32
C TYR A 48 10.82 6.70 -1.15
N ALA A 49 11.05 6.26 0.08
CA ALA A 49 10.88 7.08 1.28
C ALA A 49 12.18 7.80 1.70
N THR A 50 13.33 7.24 1.36
CA THR A 50 14.64 7.73 1.83
C THR A 50 14.87 9.21 1.58
N ASN A 51 14.55 9.71 0.38
CA ASN A 51 14.76 11.12 0.02
C ASN A 51 14.09 12.10 0.99
N PHE A 52 12.85 11.83 1.40
CA PHE A 52 12.17 12.73 2.34
C PHE A 52 12.57 12.45 3.78
N ILE A 53 12.91 11.21 4.12
CA ILE A 53 13.39 10.85 5.46
C ILE A 53 14.71 11.57 5.72
N GLU A 54 15.65 11.56 4.78
CA GLU A 54 16.96 12.23 4.90
C GLU A 54 16.85 13.76 4.94
N ALA A 55 15.76 14.33 4.41
CA ALA A 55 15.46 15.76 4.52
C ALA A 55 14.92 16.16 5.91
N LEU A 56 14.54 15.20 6.75
CA LEU A 56 14.12 15.49 8.13
C LEU A 56 15.34 15.84 9.01
N PRO A 57 15.16 16.66 10.07
CA PRO A 57 16.27 17.14 10.90
C PRO A 57 17.18 16.06 11.49
N GLN A 58 16.66 14.85 11.74
CA GLN A 58 17.38 13.72 12.31
C GLN A 58 17.30 12.46 11.44
N GLY A 59 16.90 12.58 10.17
CA GLY A 59 16.78 11.42 9.29
C GLY A 59 15.80 10.38 9.84
N PHE A 60 16.25 9.12 9.86
CA PHE A 60 15.51 7.97 10.41
C PHE A 60 15.23 8.07 11.91
N ASP A 61 16.04 8.84 12.66
CA ASP A 61 15.86 9.04 14.09
C ASP A 61 14.88 10.17 14.41
N THR A 62 14.35 10.85 13.40
CA THR A 62 13.34 11.90 13.59
C THR A 62 12.10 11.31 14.25
N VAL A 63 11.74 11.84 15.42
CA VAL A 63 10.51 11.49 16.13
C VAL A 63 9.32 12.10 15.40
N LEU A 64 8.38 11.24 15.01
CA LEU A 64 7.10 11.65 14.44
C LEU A 64 6.11 11.94 15.57
N GLY A 65 5.23 12.93 15.40
CA GLY A 65 4.10 13.14 16.31
C GLY A 65 3.00 12.09 16.12
N ASP A 66 1.92 12.17 16.91
CA ASP A 66 0.72 11.35 16.70
C ASP A 66 0.22 11.50 15.24
N ASP A 67 -0.17 10.37 14.63
CA ASP A 67 -0.57 10.25 13.22
C ASP A 67 0.47 10.76 12.20
N GLY A 68 1.73 10.94 12.61
CA GLY A 68 2.79 11.43 11.75
C GLY A 68 2.64 12.91 11.40
N GLY A 69 2.21 13.73 12.37
CA GLY A 69 2.17 15.19 12.25
C GLY A 69 3.46 15.75 11.64
N GLY A 70 3.33 16.50 10.53
CA GLY A 70 4.46 17.02 9.75
C GLY A 70 4.75 16.29 8.44
N LEU A 71 4.17 15.10 8.22
CA LEU A 71 4.25 14.38 6.95
C LEU A 71 3.07 14.69 6.03
N SER A 72 3.29 14.66 4.71
CA SER A 72 2.22 14.64 3.72
C SER A 72 1.52 13.28 3.69
N GLY A 73 0.32 13.20 3.10
CA GLY A 73 -0.38 11.92 2.91
C GLY A 73 0.48 10.90 2.17
N GLY A 74 1.20 11.33 1.14
CA GLY A 74 2.04 10.45 0.34
C GLY A 74 3.29 9.97 1.06
N GLN A 75 3.86 10.80 1.94
CA GLN A 75 4.95 10.39 2.81
C GLN A 75 4.50 9.33 3.82
N ARG A 76 3.34 9.51 4.45
CA ARG A 76 2.77 8.50 5.36
C ARG A 76 2.53 7.17 4.64
N GLN A 77 1.99 7.21 3.43
CA GLN A 77 1.74 6.01 2.63
C GLN A 77 3.03 5.29 2.24
N ARG A 78 4.09 6.02 1.86
CA ARG A 78 5.40 5.43 1.61
C ARG A 78 6.00 4.78 2.86
N LEU A 79 5.81 5.33 4.06
CA LEU A 79 6.23 4.65 5.31
C LEU A 79 5.43 3.35 5.56
N ALA A 80 4.14 3.33 5.25
CA ALA A 80 3.33 2.11 5.36
C ALA A 80 3.79 1.03 4.37
N ILE A 81 4.15 1.44 3.15
CA ILE A 81 4.70 0.52 2.14
C ILE A 81 6.07 0.01 2.58
N ALA A 82 6.96 0.87 3.10
CA ALA A 82 8.24 0.46 3.66
C ALA A 82 8.07 -0.60 4.78
N ARG A 83 7.09 -0.40 5.67
CA ARG A 83 6.72 -1.38 6.70
C ARG A 83 6.27 -2.73 6.10
N ALA A 84 5.47 -2.70 5.03
CA ALA A 84 5.02 -3.90 4.33
C ALA A 84 6.16 -4.62 3.58
N ILE A 85 7.10 -3.87 3.00
CA ILE A 85 8.32 -4.39 2.37
C ILE A 85 9.20 -5.06 3.42
N LEU A 86 9.49 -4.38 4.53
CA LEU A 86 10.32 -4.90 5.62
C LEU A 86 9.73 -6.19 6.22
N LYS A 87 8.41 -6.27 6.31
CA LYS A 87 7.73 -7.47 6.82
C LYS A 87 7.88 -8.68 5.90
N ASP A 88 8.02 -8.45 4.60
CA ASP A 88 8.14 -9.46 3.54
C ASP A 88 7.17 -10.65 3.68
N ALA A 89 5.91 -10.35 3.99
CA ALA A 89 4.89 -11.38 4.18
C ALA A 89 4.41 -11.94 2.83
N PRO A 90 4.09 -13.24 2.73
CA PRO A 90 3.69 -13.88 1.48
C PRO A 90 2.32 -13.43 0.95
N VAL A 91 1.48 -12.86 1.82
CA VAL A 91 0.18 -12.29 1.45
C VAL A 91 0.15 -10.81 1.80
N LEU A 92 -0.15 -9.98 0.81
CA LEU A 92 -0.30 -8.53 0.94
C LEU A 92 -1.77 -8.14 0.79
N ILE A 93 -2.26 -7.27 1.67
CA ILE A 93 -3.58 -6.64 1.57
C ILE A 93 -3.36 -5.14 1.35
N LEU A 94 -3.89 -4.62 0.24
CA LEU A 94 -3.84 -3.21 -0.11
C LEU A 94 -5.25 -2.65 -0.08
N ASP A 95 -5.47 -1.63 0.76
CA ASP A 95 -6.71 -0.87 0.81
C ASP A 95 -6.48 0.48 0.13
N GLU A 96 -6.83 0.57 -1.15
CA GLU A 96 -6.48 1.70 -2.01
C GLU A 96 -7.57 2.77 -1.94
N ALA A 97 -7.28 3.89 -1.29
CA ALA A 97 -8.04 5.11 -1.52
C ALA A 97 -7.12 6.33 -1.49
N THR A 98 -6.62 6.67 -2.67
CA THR A 98 -5.58 7.67 -2.94
C THR A 98 -6.14 9.02 -3.43
N SER A 99 -7.31 9.45 -2.95
CA SER A 99 -7.98 10.65 -3.49
C SER A 99 -7.40 12.00 -3.03
N ALA A 100 -6.19 12.05 -2.47
CA ALA A 100 -5.63 13.26 -1.85
C ALA A 100 -4.10 13.41 -2.00
N LEU A 101 -3.51 12.82 -3.05
CA LEU A 101 -2.07 12.89 -3.30
C LEU A 101 -1.74 13.82 -4.47
N ASP A 102 -0.61 14.51 -4.37
CA ASP A 102 -0.01 15.22 -5.49
C ASP A 102 0.57 14.21 -6.52
N ASN A 103 0.61 14.59 -7.80
CA ASN A 103 1.00 13.72 -8.91
C ASN A 103 2.41 13.10 -8.75
N GLU A 104 3.34 13.81 -8.11
CA GLU A 104 4.71 13.31 -7.89
C GLU A 104 4.74 12.21 -6.80
N SER A 105 4.05 12.45 -5.67
CA SER A 105 3.88 11.43 -4.63
C SER A 105 3.17 10.19 -5.17
N GLU A 106 2.17 10.35 -6.04
CA GLU A 106 1.41 9.25 -6.64
C GLU A 106 2.31 8.34 -7.50
N HIS A 107 3.24 8.90 -8.28
CA HIS A 107 4.17 8.13 -9.09
C HIS A 107 5.08 7.23 -8.23
N HIS A 108 5.70 7.79 -7.19
CA HIS A 108 6.54 7.04 -6.28
C HIS A 108 5.77 5.95 -5.53
N ILE A 109 4.54 6.23 -5.12
CA ILE A 109 3.67 5.23 -4.47
C ILE A 109 3.35 4.09 -5.44
N GLN A 110 3.03 4.39 -6.70
CA GLN A 110 2.78 3.35 -7.69
C GLN A 110 4.00 2.44 -7.87
N GLN A 111 5.21 3.01 -7.99
CA GLN A 111 6.44 2.22 -8.13
C GLN A 111 6.72 1.37 -6.90
N ALA A 112 6.53 1.93 -5.70
CA ALA A 112 6.66 1.21 -4.44
C ALA A 112 5.64 0.06 -4.33
N LEU A 113 4.40 0.29 -4.78
CA LEU A 113 3.34 -0.73 -4.84
C LEU A 113 3.68 -1.85 -5.82
N GLU A 114 4.15 -1.53 -7.03
CA GLU A 114 4.58 -2.53 -8.00
C GLU A 114 5.74 -3.39 -7.47
N HIS A 115 6.70 -2.76 -6.78
CA HIS A 115 7.81 -3.47 -6.15
C HIS A 115 7.32 -4.42 -5.05
N VAL A 116 6.51 -3.93 -4.10
CA VAL A 116 6.02 -4.76 -3.00
C VAL A 116 5.02 -5.80 -3.48
N MET A 117 4.37 -5.68 -4.62
CA MET A 117 3.46 -6.70 -5.14
C MET A 117 4.19 -7.85 -5.85
N SER A 118 5.44 -7.64 -6.27
CA SER A 118 6.19 -8.63 -7.03
C SER A 118 6.43 -9.91 -6.22
N GLY A 119 6.18 -11.06 -6.84
CA GLY A 119 6.46 -12.38 -6.28
C GLY A 119 5.58 -12.80 -5.10
N ARG A 120 4.48 -12.09 -4.81
CA ARG A 120 3.58 -12.39 -3.67
C ARG A 120 2.11 -12.35 -4.02
N THR A 121 1.30 -13.03 -3.20
CA THR A 121 -0.16 -13.00 -3.35
C THR A 121 -0.66 -11.66 -2.83
N THR A 122 -1.30 -10.86 -3.69
CA THR A 122 -1.81 -9.55 -3.31
C THR A 122 -3.33 -9.49 -3.48
N ILE A 123 -4.02 -9.07 -2.43
CA ILE A 123 -5.44 -8.73 -2.44
C ILE A 123 -5.53 -7.21 -2.43
N VAL A 124 -6.14 -6.63 -3.45
CA VAL A 124 -6.32 -5.18 -3.56
C VAL A 124 -7.80 -4.83 -3.51
N ILE A 125 -8.15 -3.92 -2.61
CA ILE A 125 -9.42 -3.19 -2.64
C ILE A 125 -9.15 -1.97 -3.51
N ALA A 126 -9.44 -2.09 -4.80
CA ALA A 126 -8.97 -1.15 -5.82
C ALA A 126 -9.97 -0.02 -6.08
N HIS A 127 -9.44 1.19 -6.23
CA HIS A 127 -10.16 2.39 -6.68
C HIS A 127 -9.51 3.02 -7.94
N ARG A 128 -8.34 2.52 -8.38
CA ARG A 128 -7.64 3.01 -9.58
C ARG A 128 -7.76 2.04 -10.75
N LEU A 129 -7.94 2.59 -11.94
CA LEU A 129 -8.03 1.80 -13.18
C LEU A 129 -6.79 0.96 -13.42
N SER A 130 -5.61 1.58 -13.31
CA SER A 130 -4.32 0.91 -13.55
C SER A 130 -4.14 -0.35 -12.71
N THR A 131 -4.62 -0.33 -11.46
CA THR A 131 -4.55 -1.46 -10.54
C THR A 131 -5.56 -2.55 -10.93
N VAL A 132 -6.78 -2.15 -11.32
CA VAL A 132 -7.83 -3.06 -11.76
C VAL A 132 -7.48 -3.76 -13.08
N GLU A 133 -6.98 -3.02 -14.07
CA GLU A 133 -6.67 -3.56 -15.40
C GLU A 133 -5.53 -4.58 -15.38
N ARG A 134 -4.56 -4.39 -14.47
CA ARG A 134 -3.38 -5.26 -14.34
C ARG A 134 -3.62 -6.45 -13.42
N ALA A 135 -4.79 -6.56 -12.80
CA ALA A 135 -5.10 -7.66 -11.88
C ALA A 135 -5.31 -8.99 -12.63
N ASP A 136 -4.72 -10.07 -12.12
CA ASP A 136 -4.90 -11.42 -12.66
C ASP A 136 -6.36 -11.90 -12.56
N SER A 137 -7.06 -11.51 -11.49
CA SER A 137 -8.47 -11.81 -11.27
C SER A 137 -9.14 -10.68 -10.50
N ILE A 138 -10.29 -10.26 -10.99
CA ILE A 138 -11.15 -9.24 -10.38
C ILE A 138 -12.37 -9.91 -9.79
N VAL A 139 -12.75 -9.49 -8.59
CA VAL A 139 -13.98 -9.89 -7.91
C VAL A 139 -14.84 -8.65 -7.73
N VAL A 140 -16.05 -8.68 -8.29
CA VAL A 140 -17.00 -7.57 -8.22
C VAL A 140 -17.99 -7.87 -7.10
N MET A 141 -18.08 -6.95 -6.14
CA MET A 141 -19.00 -7.07 -5.02
C MET A 141 -20.13 -6.04 -5.13
N ASP A 142 -21.35 -6.46 -4.80
CA ASP A 142 -22.52 -5.59 -4.68
C ASP A 142 -23.36 -6.04 -3.47
N ALA A 143 -23.75 -5.11 -2.62
CA ALA A 143 -24.52 -5.35 -1.39
C ALA A 143 -24.02 -6.54 -0.53
N GLY A 144 -22.70 -6.75 -0.46
CA GLY A 144 -22.07 -7.83 0.32
C GLY A 144 -22.02 -9.20 -0.37
N ALA A 145 -22.44 -9.30 -1.65
CA ALA A 145 -22.37 -10.51 -2.44
C ALA A 145 -21.41 -10.37 -3.62
N ILE A 146 -20.77 -11.47 -4.03
CA ILE A 146 -19.98 -11.52 -5.27
C ILE A 146 -20.95 -11.64 -6.45
N VAL A 147 -20.98 -10.63 -7.31
CA VAL A 147 -21.87 -10.58 -8.47
C VAL A 147 -21.17 -10.91 -9.78
N ALA A 148 -19.84 -10.81 -9.84
CA ALA A 148 -19.05 -11.23 -10.99
C ALA A 148 -17.60 -11.54 -10.60
N ARG A 149 -16.93 -12.36 -11.41
CA ARG A 149 -15.49 -12.67 -11.27
C ARG A 149 -14.90 -12.98 -12.64
N GLY A 150 -13.72 -12.44 -12.93
CA GLY A 150 -13.01 -12.68 -14.18
C GLY A 150 -11.81 -11.77 -14.35
N SER A 151 -11.16 -11.81 -15.51
CA SER A 151 -10.20 -10.79 -15.92
C SER A 151 -10.91 -9.50 -16.35
N HIS A 152 -10.16 -8.39 -16.44
CA HIS A 152 -10.66 -7.10 -16.95
C HIS A 152 -11.46 -7.26 -18.27
N GLY A 153 -10.84 -7.87 -19.27
CA GLY A 153 -11.49 -8.06 -20.58
C GLY A 153 -12.74 -8.95 -20.54
N GLN A 154 -12.74 -10.00 -19.71
CA GLN A 154 -13.92 -10.87 -19.54
C GLN A 154 -15.08 -10.10 -18.93
N LEU A 155 -14.82 -9.31 -17.88
CA LEU A 155 -15.84 -8.55 -17.18
C LEU A 155 -16.37 -7.37 -18.01
N LEU A 156 -15.52 -6.71 -18.80
CA LEU A 156 -15.98 -5.69 -19.76
C LEU A 156 -16.92 -6.30 -20.81
N ALA A 157 -16.54 -7.44 -21.41
CA ALA A 157 -17.35 -8.10 -22.42
C ALA A 157 -18.69 -8.64 -21.88
N GLN A 158 -18.72 -9.06 -20.61
CA GLN A 158 -19.94 -9.49 -19.92
C GLN A 158 -20.89 -8.33 -19.59
N GLY A 159 -20.38 -7.09 -19.54
CA GLY A 159 -21.16 -5.93 -19.13
C GLY A 159 -21.42 -5.88 -17.61
N GLY A 160 -22.64 -5.53 -17.22
CA GLY A 160 -23.07 -5.55 -15.82
C GLY A 160 -22.47 -4.44 -14.96
N LEU A 161 -22.30 -4.69 -13.66
CA LEU A 161 -21.82 -3.69 -12.71
C LEU A 161 -20.38 -3.24 -13.01
N TYR A 162 -19.49 -4.18 -13.35
CA TYR A 162 -18.10 -3.87 -13.65
C TYR A 162 -17.95 -2.90 -14.83
N ALA A 163 -18.57 -3.22 -15.98
CA ALA A 163 -18.50 -2.36 -17.16
C ALA A 163 -19.13 -0.98 -16.91
N ARG A 164 -20.21 -0.90 -16.13
CA ARG A 164 -20.82 0.38 -15.73
C ARG A 164 -19.86 1.22 -14.89
N LEU A 165 -19.24 0.64 -13.87
CA LEU A 165 -18.26 1.33 -13.04
C LEU A 165 -17.06 1.78 -13.87
N TYR A 166 -16.57 0.92 -14.77
CA TYR A 166 -15.50 1.25 -15.70
C TYR A 166 -15.81 2.48 -16.56
N HIS A 167 -16.98 2.51 -17.20
CA HIS A 167 -17.39 3.62 -18.05
C HIS A 167 -17.71 4.92 -17.28
N GLN A 168 -18.06 4.84 -15.99
CA GLN A 168 -18.37 6.02 -15.19
C GLN A 168 -17.15 6.66 -14.53
N GLN A 169 -16.16 5.86 -14.14
CA GLN A 169 -15.04 6.31 -13.33
C GLN A 169 -13.73 6.44 -14.11
N PHE A 170 -13.61 5.77 -15.25
CA PHE A 170 -12.31 5.58 -15.91
C PHE A 170 -12.30 5.77 -17.43
N ALA A 171 -13.47 6.01 -18.06
CA ALA A 171 -13.56 6.30 -19.48
C ALA A 171 -13.53 7.82 -19.73
N ASP A 172 -12.38 8.44 -19.50
CA ASP A 172 -12.01 9.76 -20.03
C ASP A 172 -10.67 9.65 -20.78
#